data_AF-A0A350QAY9-F1
#
_entry.id   AF-A0A350QAY9-F1
#
_cell.length_a   1.000
_cell.length_b   1.000
_cell.length_c   1.000
_cell.angle_alpha   90.00
_cell.angle_beta   90.00
_cell.angle_gamma   90.00
#
_symmetry.space_group_name_H-M   'P 1'
#
loop_
_entity.id
_entity.type
_entity.pdbx_description
1 polymer ?
#
loop_
_entity_poly.entity_id
_entity_poly.type
_entity_poly.pdbx_seq_one_letter_code
_entity_poly.pdbx_strand_id
1 'polypeptide(L)'
;ETTNIHPLQRFRGNSSENLKVIERFSRIDQETVLYEFTIDDPTVYTATWGGEVPMMRFDDKLYEYACQEGNYSLAGVLSGARYQERIEAQGGN
;
A
#
# COMPACT_ATOMS: atom_id res chain seq x y z
N GLU A 1 -3.09 10.10 -15.91
CA GLU A 1 -1.68 10.47 -15.65
C GLU A 1 -1.65 11.27 -14.36
N THR A 2 -0.68 10.98 -13.50
CA THR A 2 -0.50 11.59 -12.19
C THR A 2 0.90 12.20 -12.12
N THR A 3 0.96 13.52 -11.93
CA THR A 3 2.18 14.33 -11.78
C THR A 3 1.98 15.33 -10.63
N ASN A 4 3.01 16.12 -10.30
CA ASN A 4 2.95 17.13 -9.23
C ASN A 4 2.62 16.54 -7.85
N ILE A 5 3.21 15.39 -7.52
CA ILE A 5 3.00 14.76 -6.21
C ILE A 5 3.48 15.68 -5.10
N HIS A 6 2.60 15.90 -4.10
CA HIS A 6 2.89 16.80 -2.99
C HIS A 6 4.16 16.35 -2.24
N PRO A 7 5.07 17.26 -1.84
CA PRO A 7 6.33 16.89 -1.20
C PRO A 7 6.20 16.03 0.06
N LEU A 8 5.07 16.16 0.79
CA LEU A 8 4.76 15.33 1.98
C LEU A 8 4.35 13.89 1.64
N GLN A 9 3.99 13.61 0.39
CA GLN A 9 3.63 12.26 -0.09
C GLN A 9 4.82 11.50 -0.66
N ARG A 10 6.04 12.05 -0.55
CA ARG A 10 7.27 11.40 -1.01
C ARG A 10 7.55 10.18 -0.14
N PHE A 11 7.27 8.99 -0.66
CA PHE A 11 7.42 7.76 0.09
C PHE A 11 8.91 7.37 0.20
N ARG A 12 9.51 7.60 1.37
CA ARG A 12 10.91 7.22 1.69
C ARG A 12 11.95 7.64 0.63
N GLY A 13 11.73 8.77 -0.05
CA GLY A 13 12.64 9.30 -1.07
C GLY A 13 12.50 8.70 -2.47
N ASN A 14 11.61 7.73 -2.68
CA ASN A 14 11.41 7.06 -3.97
C ASN A 14 10.46 7.81 -4.92
N SER A 15 9.96 8.97 -4.50
CA SER A 15 9.04 9.80 -5.29
C SER A 15 9.72 11.15 -5.51
N SER A 16 10.43 11.33 -6.63
CA SER A 16 11.05 12.61 -6.93
C SER A 16 9.98 13.64 -7.35
N GLU A 17 10.39 14.90 -7.49
CA GLU A 17 9.54 15.93 -8.11
C GLU A 17 9.20 15.64 -9.57
N ASN A 18 10.01 14.81 -10.23
CA ASN A 18 9.85 14.41 -11.62
C ASN A 18 9.06 13.10 -11.77
N LEU A 19 8.54 12.53 -10.67
CA LEU A 19 7.74 11.32 -10.73
C LEU A 19 6.46 11.55 -11.54
N LYS A 20 6.32 10.76 -12.59
CA LYS A 20 5.11 10.62 -13.40
C LYS A 20 4.62 9.19 -13.32
N VAL A 21 3.35 9.03 -12.96
CA VAL A 21 2.66 7.74 -12.94
C VAL A 21 1.58 7.72 -14.02
N ILE A 22 1.63 6.73 -14.89
CA ILE A 22 0.61 6.51 -15.92
C ILE A 22 -0.17 5.26 -15.54
N GLU A 23 -1.47 5.42 -15.33
CA GLU A 23 -2.37 4.35 -14.90
C GLU A 23 -3.43 4.12 -15.98
N ARG A 24 -3.71 2.85 -16.28
CA ARG A 24 -4.76 2.42 -17.20
C ARG A 24 -5.58 1.32 -16.54
N PHE A 25 -6.90 1.49 -16.56
CA PHE A 25 -7.86 0.50 -16.13
C PHE A 25 -8.63 0.01 -17.35
N SER A 26 -8.49 -1.26 -17.68
CA SER A 26 -9.13 -1.87 -18.84
C SER A 26 -10.00 -3.02 -18.37
N ARG A 27 -11.29 -3.01 -18.68
CA ARG A 27 -12.13 -4.21 -18.52
C ARG A 27 -11.79 -5.18 -19.65
N ILE A 28 -11.12 -6.28 -19.32
CA ILE A 28 -10.62 -7.24 -20.31
C ILE A 28 -11.58 -8.41 -20.54
N ASP A 29 -12.49 -8.66 -19.58
CA ASP A 29 -13.57 -9.63 -19.70
C ASP A 29 -14.73 -9.27 -18.73
N GLN A 30 -15.68 -10.20 -18.52
CA GLN A 30 -16.84 -9.96 -17.67
C GLN A 30 -16.48 -9.77 -16.18
N GLU A 31 -15.39 -10.38 -15.75
CA GLU A 31 -15.01 -10.61 -14.36
C GLU A 31 -13.69 -9.92 -13.98
N THR A 32 -12.99 -9.31 -14.94
CA THR A 32 -11.63 -8.78 -14.71
C THR A 32 -11.47 -7.35 -15.21
N VAL A 33 -10.96 -6.49 -14.33
CA VAL A 33 -10.35 -5.20 -14.69
C VAL A 33 -8.84 -5.35 -14.59
N LEU A 34 -8.14 -5.21 -15.71
CA LEU A 34 -6.69 -5.12 -15.71
C LEU A 34 -6.28 -3.70 -15.34
N TYR A 35 -5.60 -3.56 -14.21
CA TYR A 35 -4.93 -2.33 -13.82
C TYR A 35 -3.47 -2.40 -14.25
N GLU A 36 -3.05 -1.45 -15.07
CA GLU A 36 -1.67 -1.33 -15.55
C GLU A 36 -1.13 0.01 -15.07
N PHE A 37 0.11 -0.01 -14.57
CA PHE A 37 0.81 1.21 -14.18
C PHE A 37 2.19 1.28 -14.82
N THR A 38 2.64 2.50 -15.10
CA THR A 38 4.00 2.80 -15.54
C THR A 38 4.54 3.93 -14.69
N ILE A 39 5.73 3.72 -14.14
CA ILE A 39 6.54 4.67 -13.41
C ILE A 39 7.57 5.25 -14.35
N ASP A 40 7.51 6.56 -14.52
CA ASP A 40 8.49 7.36 -15.25
C ASP A 40 9.11 8.36 -14.26
N ASP A 41 10.30 8.04 -13.77
CA ASP A 41 11.09 8.90 -12.90
C ASP A 41 12.59 8.72 -13.21
N PRO A 42 13.16 9.53 -14.11
CA PRO A 42 14.58 9.45 -14.46
C PRO A 42 15.51 9.90 -13.33
N THR A 43 14.97 10.51 -12.27
CA THR A 43 15.76 10.93 -11.09
C THR A 43 16.10 9.73 -10.21
N VAL A 44 15.19 8.76 -10.13
CA VAL A 44 15.29 7.59 -9.24
C VAL A 44 15.67 6.32 -10.02
N TYR A 45 15.16 6.16 -11.24
CA TYR A 45 15.30 4.93 -12.04
C TYR A 45 16.04 5.20 -13.35
N THR A 46 16.79 4.21 -13.82
CA THR A 46 17.53 4.29 -15.09
C THR A 46 16.65 4.05 -16.32
N ALA A 47 15.45 3.53 -16.13
CA ALA A 47 14.47 3.28 -17.17
C ALA A 47 13.06 3.35 -16.59
N THR A 48 12.09 3.60 -17.47
CA THR A 48 10.68 3.43 -17.14
C THR A 48 10.40 1.97 -16.83
N TRP A 49 9.55 1.73 -15.84
CA TRP A 49 9.14 0.38 -15.48
C TRP A 49 7.68 0.39 -15.07
N GLY A 50 7.04 -0.76 -15.09
CA GLY A 50 5.63 -0.86 -14.81
C GLY A 50 5.24 -2.26 -14.38
N GLY A 51 3.96 -2.43 -14.13
CA GLY A 51 3.38 -3.71 -13.78
C GLY A 51 1.90 -3.74 -14.10
N GLU A 52 1.34 -4.94 -13.98
CA GLU A 52 -0.06 -5.21 -14.16
C GLU A 52 -0.62 -5.93 -12.93
N VAL A 53 -1.84 -5.59 -12.57
CA VAL A 53 -2.57 -6.21 -11.47
C VAL A 53 -3.97 -6.54 -11.99
N PRO A 54 -4.30 -7.82 -12.20
CA PRO A 54 -5.66 -8.22 -12.51
C PRO A 54 -6.53 -8.05 -11.27
N MET A 55 -7.48 -7.13 -11.33
CA MET A 55 -8.52 -6.94 -10.33
C MET A 55 -9.71 -7.82 -10.71
N MET A 56 -9.84 -8.95 -10.02
CA MET A 56 -10.94 -9.88 -10.20
C MET A 56 -12.20 -9.34 -9.53
N ARG A 57 -13.36 -9.66 -10.09
CA ARG A 57 -14.66 -9.39 -9.50
C ARG A 57 -14.70 -9.97 -8.09
N PHE A 58 -15.21 -9.16 -7.17
CA PHE A 58 -15.39 -9.53 -5.79
C PHE A 58 -16.88 -9.43 -5.45
N ASP A 59 -17.52 -10.57 -5.22
CA ASP A 59 -18.96 -10.68 -4.93
C ASP A 59 -19.27 -10.51 -3.43
N ASP A 60 -18.61 -9.55 -2.77
CA ASP A 60 -18.87 -9.18 -1.39
C ASP A 60 -18.60 -7.67 -1.18
N LYS A 61 -18.79 -7.19 0.04
CA LYS A 61 -18.60 -5.79 0.41
C LYS A 61 -17.12 -5.43 0.37
N LEU A 62 -16.79 -4.40 -0.40
CA LEU A 62 -15.51 -3.69 -0.30
C LEU A 62 -15.52 -2.82 0.95
N TYR A 63 -14.63 -3.13 1.89
CA TYR A 63 -14.41 -2.35 3.09
C TYR A 63 -13.16 -1.49 2.93
N GLU A 64 -13.21 -0.27 3.45
CA GLU A 64 -12.05 0.61 3.52
C GLU A 64 -11.08 0.08 4.58
N TYR A 65 -9.78 0.01 4.23
CA TYR A 65 -8.75 -0.64 5.06
C TYR A 65 -8.67 -0.01 6.46
N ALA A 66 -8.68 1.31 6.56
CA ALA A 66 -8.48 2.01 7.84
C ALA A 66 -9.64 1.78 8.83
N CYS A 67 -10.87 1.63 8.34
CA CYS A 67 -12.03 1.27 9.16
C CYS A 67 -11.94 -0.14 9.77
N GLN A 68 -11.26 -1.08 9.11
CA GLN A 68 -11.10 -2.46 9.58
C GLN A 68 -9.86 -2.63 10.47
N GLU A 69 -8.77 -1.93 10.17
CA GLU A 69 -7.52 -2.02 10.94
C GLU A 69 -7.75 -1.69 12.43
N GLY A 70 -8.56 -0.66 12.73
CA GLY A 70 -8.85 -0.25 14.11
C GLY A 70 -9.55 -1.30 14.99
N ASN A 71 -10.27 -2.26 14.40
CA ASN A 71 -11.08 -3.22 15.18
C ASN A 71 -10.23 -4.20 16.00
N TYR A 72 -9.04 -4.55 15.50
CA TYR A 72 -8.18 -5.55 16.14
C TYR A 72 -6.82 -5.00 16.55
N SER A 73 -6.35 -3.92 15.91
CA SER A 73 -5.01 -3.39 16.13
C SER A 73 -4.77 -2.98 17.57
N LEU A 74 -5.71 -2.29 18.20
CA LEU A 74 -5.54 -1.82 19.58
C LEU A 74 -5.46 -2.98 20.57
N ALA A 75 -6.34 -3.97 20.44
CA ALA A 75 -6.32 -5.17 21.27
C ALA A 75 -5.01 -5.95 21.06
N GLY A 76 -4.56 -6.10 19.81
CA GLY A 76 -3.28 -6.72 19.47
C GLY A 76 -2.09 -6.01 20.11
N VAL A 77 -1.98 -4.69 19.96
CA VAL A 77 -0.93 -3.85 20.56
C VAL A 77 -0.92 -3.99 22.09
N LEU A 78 -2.08 -3.86 22.74
CA LEU A 78 -2.18 -3.97 24.19
C LEU A 78 -1.82 -5.38 24.68
N SER A 79 -2.22 -6.43 23.95
CA SER A 79 -1.89 -7.81 24.31
C SER A 79 -0.38 -8.08 24.24
N GLY A 80 0.32 -7.53 23.24
CA GLY A 80 1.77 -7.59 23.13
C GLY A 80 2.48 -6.87 24.27
N ALA A 81 2.01 -5.66 24.63
CA ALA A 81 2.53 -4.93 25.78
C ALA A 81 2.36 -5.70 27.09
N ARG A 82 1.17 -6.30 27.34
CA ARG A 82 0.93 -7.13 28.53
C ARG A 82 1.80 -8.39 28.53
N TYR A 83 2.11 -8.95 27.37
CA TYR A 83 3.03 -10.08 27.27
C TYR A 83 4.45 -9.67 27.68
N GLN A 84 4.95 -8.55 27.17
CA GLN A 84 6.27 -8.02 27.50
C GLN A 84 6.42 -7.78 29.01
N GLU A 85 5.42 -7.15 29.64
CA GLU A 85 5.42 -6.94 31.09
C GLU A 85 5.43 -8.24 31.91
N ARG A 86 4.76 -9.29 31.43
CA ARG A 86 4.80 -10.60 32.11
C ARG A 86 6.19 -11.23 32.04
N ILE A 87 6.86 -11.12 30.88
CA ILE A 87 8.23 -11.60 30.71
C ILE A 87 9.20 -10.83 31.63
N GLU A 88 9.05 -9.50 31.72
CA GLU A 88 9.85 -8.66 32.61
C GLU A 88 9.60 -8.97 34.10
N ALA A 89 8.34 -9.11 34.50
CA ALA A 89 7.96 -9.41 35.88
C ALA A 89 8.38 -10.83 36.34
N GLN A 90 8.51 -11.77 35.41
CA GLN A 90 8.99 -13.13 35.69
C GLN A 90 10.52 -13.22 35.77
N GLY A 91 11.23 -12.09 35.70
CA GLY A 91 12.68 -12.05 35.81
C GLY A 91 13.34 -12.67 34.60
N GLY A 92 13.03 -12.17 33.40
CA GLY A 92 13.69 -12.58 32.17
C GLY A 92 15.20 -12.66 32.36
N ASN A 93 15.77 -13.84 32.08
CA ASN A 93 17.22 -14.07 32.02
C ASN A 93 17.92 -13.06 31.11
#